data_AF-A0A368H066-F1
#
_entry.id   AF-A0A368H066-F1
#
_cell.length_a   1.000
_cell.length_b   1.000
_cell.length_c   1.000
_cell.angle_alpha   90.00
_cell.angle_beta   90.00
_cell.angle_gamma   90.00
#
_symmetry.space_group_name_H-M   'P 1'
#
loop_
_entity.id
_entity.type
_entity.pdbx_description
1 polymer ?
#
loop_
_entity_poly.entity_id
_entity_poly.type
_entity_poly.pdbx_seq_one_letter_code
_entity_poly.pdbx_strand_id
1 'polypeptide(L)' 'MLNKAVVPLTRAVRNCHHAPAKFTGQTPTSFIHDGWANARTPFHVHNKWSFATKAIAFLAIGFWAPFIVVEYQLRKANQ' A
#
# COMPACT_ATOMS: atom_id res chain seq x y z
N MET A 1 -5.79 -40.90 -9.01
CA MET A 1 -6.39 -39.54 -8.99
C MET A 1 -5.44 -38.47 -8.42
N LEU A 2 -4.41 -38.83 -7.66
CA LEU A 2 -3.36 -37.91 -7.15
C LEU A 2 -2.66 -37.10 -8.26
N ASN A 3 -2.31 -37.75 -9.38
CA ASN A 3 -1.53 -37.11 -10.47
C ASN A 3 -2.25 -35.95 -11.17
N LYS A 4 -3.59 -35.90 -11.14
CA LYS A 4 -4.36 -34.81 -11.77
C LYS A 4 -4.45 -33.55 -10.89
N ALA A 5 -4.30 -33.67 -9.57
CA ALA A 5 -4.33 -32.55 -8.63
C ALA A 5 -2.94 -31.91 -8.41
N VAL A 6 -1.86 -32.68 -8.63
CA VAL A 6 -0.49 -32.18 -8.48
C VAL A 6 -0.11 -31.21 -9.61
N VAL A 7 -0.60 -31.44 -10.84
CA VAL A 7 -0.34 -30.55 -11.99
C VAL A 7 -0.87 -29.12 -11.81
N PRO A 8 -2.12 -28.88 -11.39
CA PRO A 8 -2.60 -27.52 -11.13
C PRO A 8 -1.92 -26.88 -9.93
N LEU A 9 -1.60 -27.64 -8.87
CA LEU A 9 -0.88 -27.13 -7.71
C LEU A 9 0.55 -26.68 -8.07
N THR A 10 1.29 -27.53 -8.78
CA THR A 10 2.65 -27.20 -9.25
C THR A 10 2.64 -26.04 -10.25
N ARG A 11 1.65 -25.97 -11.15
CA ARG A 11 1.46 -24.80 -12.03
C ARG A 11 1.11 -23.53 -11.27
N ALA A 12 0.30 -23.61 -10.20
CA ALA A 12 -0.02 -22.46 -9.37
C ALA A 12 1.24 -21.92 -8.68
N VAL A 13 1.98 -22.79 -7.98
CA VAL A 13 3.22 -22.41 -7.30
C VAL A 13 4.27 -21.86 -8.27
N ARG A 14 4.41 -22.46 -9.45
CA ARG A 14 5.39 -22.02 -10.47
C ARG A 14 5.00 -20.70 -11.13
N ASN A 15 3.70 -20.41 -11.29
CA ASN A 15 3.22 -19.11 -11.79
C ASN A 15 3.27 -18.00 -10.73
N CYS A 16 3.25 -18.33 -9.44
CA CYS A 16 3.37 -17.33 -8.37
C CYS A 16 4.78 -16.73 -8.25
N HIS A 17 5.80 -17.36 -8.84
CA HIS A 17 7.18 -16.93 -8.64
C HIS A 17 7.58 -15.71 -9.49
N HIS A 18 6.92 -15.45 -10.64
CA HIS A 18 7.29 -14.35 -11.56
C HIS A 18 6.13 -13.84 -12.45
N ALA A 19 4.86 -14.16 -12.16
CA ALA A 19 3.77 -13.67 -13.01
C ALA A 19 3.50 -12.18 -12.78
N PRO A 20 3.50 -11.32 -13.82
CA PRO A 20 2.93 -10.00 -13.70
C PRO A 20 1.46 -10.13 -13.30
N ALA A 21 0.98 -9.20 -12.47
CA ALA A 21 -0.42 -9.00 -12.13
C ALA A 21 -1.34 -9.39 -13.29
N LYS A 22 -2.06 -10.52 -13.21
CA LYS A 22 -2.91 -10.95 -14.33
C LYS A 22 -4.07 -9.96 -14.45
N PHE A 23 -4.12 -9.24 -15.58
CA PHE A 23 -5.26 -8.41 -15.96
C PHE A 23 -6.39 -9.30 -16.46
N THR A 24 -7.06 -9.98 -15.52
CA THR A 24 -8.29 -10.73 -15.81
C THR A 24 -9.46 -9.93 -15.25
N GLY A 25 -10.52 -9.76 -16.05
CA GLY A 25 -11.75 -9.11 -15.61
C GLY A 25 -12.23 -9.73 -14.29
N GLN A 26 -12.26 -8.94 -13.23
CA GLN A 26 -12.72 -9.39 -11.93
C GLN A 26 -14.25 -9.52 -11.98
N THR A 27 -14.76 -10.71 -11.69
CA THR A 27 -16.19 -10.93 -11.45
C THR A 27 -16.48 -10.73 -9.96
N PRO A 28 -17.73 -10.42 -9.55
CA PRO A 28 -18.08 -10.16 -8.15
C PRO A 28 -17.74 -11.28 -7.15
N THR A 29 -17.54 -12.51 -7.64
CA THR A 29 -17.22 -13.69 -6.84
C THR A 29 -15.79 -14.19 -7.02
N SER A 30 -14.98 -13.53 -7.85
CA SER A 30 -13.59 -13.93 -8.11
C SER A 30 -12.62 -13.37 -7.07
N PHE A 31 -11.50 -14.07 -6.87
CA PHE A 31 -10.41 -13.58 -6.03
C PHE A 31 -9.88 -12.25 -6.58
N ILE A 32 -9.62 -11.28 -5.70
CA ILE A 32 -9.03 -10.00 -6.12
C ILE A 32 -7.59 -10.27 -6.55
N HIS A 33 -7.38 -10.34 -7.86
CA HIS A 33 -6.07 -10.38 -8.49
C HIS A 33 -5.43 -8.99 -8.43
N ASP A 34 -5.17 -8.49 -7.22
CA ASP A 34 -4.74 -7.11 -7.01
C ASP A 34 -3.23 -6.94 -7.17
N GLY A 35 -2.72 -7.24 -8.35
CA GLY A 35 -1.37 -6.79 -8.67
C GLY A 35 -1.28 -5.29 -8.99
N TRP A 36 -2.36 -4.53 -8.73
CA TRP A 36 -2.50 -3.09 -8.95
C TRP A 36 -3.11 -2.34 -7.75
N ALA A 37 -3.08 -2.92 -6.53
CA ALA A 37 -3.66 -2.32 -5.31
C ALA A 37 -3.11 -0.90 -5.09
N ASN A 38 -1.84 -0.79 -5.45
CA ASN A 38 -0.97 0.35 -5.34
C ASN A 38 -1.01 1.30 -6.54
N ALA A 39 -1.69 0.93 -7.63
CA ALA A 39 -1.82 1.78 -8.81
C ALA A 39 -2.90 2.85 -8.64
N ARG A 40 -3.84 2.64 -7.70
CA ARG A 40 -4.90 3.60 -7.37
C ARG A 40 -4.52 4.55 -6.24
N THR A 41 -3.40 4.32 -5.56
CA THR A 41 -2.93 5.21 -4.50
C THR A 41 -2.29 6.46 -5.12
N PRO A 42 -2.62 7.68 -4.66
CA PRO A 42 -2.04 8.92 -5.20
C PRO A 42 -0.56 9.12 -4.82
N PHE A 43 0.09 8.11 -4.25
CA PHE A 43 1.48 8.11 -3.82
C PHE A 43 2.16 6.78 -4.17
N HIS A 44 3.46 6.84 -4.45
CA HIS A 44 4.26 5.65 -4.78
C HIS A 44 4.50 4.79 -3.54
N VAL A 45 4.11 3.51 -3.61
CA VAL A 45 4.24 2.52 -2.51
C VAL A 45 5.14 1.33 -2.85
N HIS A 46 5.80 1.34 -4.01
CA HIS A 46 6.67 0.24 -4.46
C HIS A 46 7.91 0.04 -3.57
N ASN A 47 8.43 1.13 -2.99
CA ASN A 47 9.55 1.07 -2.05
C ASN A 47 9.04 1.27 -0.63
N LYS A 48 9.09 0.22 0.19
CA LYS A 48 8.61 0.23 1.58
C LYS A 48 9.25 1.31 2.45
N TRP A 49 10.53 1.61 2.24
CA TRP A 49 11.25 2.62 3.03
C TRP A 49 10.83 4.03 2.61
N SER A 50 10.76 4.29 1.30
CA SER A 50 10.27 5.58 0.81
C SER A 50 8.81 5.82 1.22
N PHE A 51 7.99 4.78 1.24
CA PHE A 51 6.61 4.88 1.71
C PHE A 51 6.55 5.19 3.20
N ALA A 52 7.30 4.45 4.03
CA ALA A 52 7.38 4.69 5.46
C ALA A 52 7.81 6.13 5.79
N THR A 53 8.85 6.64 5.12
CA THR A 53 9.29 8.03 5.30
C THR A 53 8.19 9.04 4.97
N LYS A 54 7.49 8.86 3.85
CA LYS A 54 6.38 9.74 3.44
C LYS A 54 5.21 9.68 4.43
N ALA A 55 4.84 8.48 4.87
CA ALA A 55 3.76 8.28 5.83
C ALA A 55 4.07 8.93 7.18
N ILE A 56 5.28 8.72 7.71
CA ILE A 56 5.75 9.32 8.96
C ILE A 56 5.74 10.84 8.85
N ALA A 57 6.30 11.40 7.78
CA ALA A 57 6.35 12.86 7.59
C ALA A 57 4.94 13.47 7.53
N PHE A 58 4.02 12.87 6.76
CA PHE A 58 2.65 13.35 6.65
C PHE A 58 1.92 13.35 8.00
N LEU A 59 2.03 12.26 8.76
CA LEU A 59 1.40 12.15 10.09
C LEU A 59 2.05 13.07 11.11
N ALA A 60 3.38 13.20 11.10
CA ALA A 60 4.10 14.08 12.00
C ALA A 60 3.70 15.55 11.81
N ILE A 61 3.53 16.01 10.56
CA ILE A 61 3.05 17.38 10.28
C ILE A 61 1.68 17.61 10.91
N GLY A 62 0.72 16.71 10.68
CA GLY A 62 -0.62 16.82 11.26
C GLY A 62 -0.62 16.78 12.78
N PHE A 63 0.24 15.94 13.38
CA PHE A 63 0.38 15.82 14.83
C PHE A 63 0.98 17.08 15.46
N TRP A 64 2.04 17.65 14.86
CA TRP A 64 2.76 18.80 15.44
C TRP A 64 2.12 20.15 15.12
N ALA A 65 1.32 20.26 14.07
CA ALA A 65 0.74 21.53 13.63
C ALA A 65 -0.03 22.29 14.74
N PRO A 66 -0.91 21.67 15.56
CA PRO A 66 -1.61 22.37 16.63
C PRO A 66 -0.65 22.97 17.67
N PHE A 67 0.41 22.25 18.04
CA PHE A 67 1.39 22.72 19.03
C PHE A 67 2.16 23.94 18.53
N ILE A 68 2.56 23.93 17.26
CA ILE A 68 3.24 25.06 16.62
C ILE A 68 2.30 26.29 16.60
N VAL A 69 1.02 26.09 16.29
CA VAL A 69 0.02 27.17 16.30
C VAL A 69 -0.16 27.72 17.71
N VAL A 70 -0.28 26.87 18.73
CA VAL A 70 -0.40 27.31 20.13
C VAL A 70 0.82 28.10 20.56
N GLU A 71 2.02 27.60 20.28
CA GLU A 71 3.27 28.28 20.61
C GLU A 71 3.34 29.66 19.93
N TYR A 72 2.95 29.75 18.67
CA TYR A 72 2.85 31.02 17.96
C TYR A 72 1.88 32.00 18.63
N GLN A 73 0.69 31.54 19.03
CA GLN A 73 -0.30 32.39 19.70
C GLN A 73 0.19 32.85 21.07
N LEU A 74 0.83 31.97 21.85
CA LEU A 74 1.39 32.33 23.16
C LEU A 74 2.52 33.37 23.04
N ARG A 75 3.40 33.21 22.06
CA ARG A 75 4.47 34.19 21.78
C ARG A 75 3.87 35.53 21.36
N LYS A 76 2.86 35.52 20.50
CA LYS A 76 2.16 36.73 20.06
C LYS A 76 1.44 37.44 21.21
N ALA A 77 0.83 36.70 22.14
CA ALA A 77 0.11 37.27 23.28
C ALA A 77 1.03 37.88 24.35
N ASN A 78 2.30 37.43 24.40
CA ASN A 78 3.30 37.92 25.35
C ASN A 78 4.19 39.06 24.81
N GLN A 79 3.90 39.57 23.61
CA GLN A 79 4.49 40.77 23.02
C GLN A 79 3.55 41.95 23.18
#